data_AF-A0A945X9X2-F1
#
_entry.id   AF-A0A945X9X2-F1
#
_cell.length_a   1.000
_cell.length_b   1.000
_cell.length_c   1.000
_cell.angle_alpha   90.00
_cell.angle_beta   90.00
_cell.angle_gamma   90.00
#
_symmetry.space_group_name_H-M   'P 1'
#
loop_
_entity.id
_entity.type
_entity.pdbx_description
1 polymer ?
#
loop_
_entity_poly.entity_id
_entity_poly.type
_entity_poly.pdbx_seq_one_letter_code
_entity_poly.pdbx_strand_id
1 'polypeptide(L)'
;MASMWPIVRRFGLLALGVVAAWLVTVLVLNLTVFSAGGHVLSYLRAMESGDYAIAATKAGLAKAPRVLPVDTAKLSEPTILGTRSLSSGELVVEASYQLDNASHTTVFIVEEDEPVLWFFDTWHFTKTPLSSLRFAVIGDHRVNVNEVELNTLAMGVPPTEKVLVPGV
;
A
#
# COMPACT_ATOMS: atom_id res chain seq x y z
N MET A 1 5.23 -19.71 -57.51
CA MET A 1 5.04 -19.42 -56.07
C MET A 1 5.67 -18.06 -55.79
N ALA A 2 4.86 -17.00 -55.71
CA ALA A 2 5.38 -15.68 -55.35
C ALA A 2 5.96 -15.76 -53.93
N SER A 3 7.19 -15.28 -53.76
CA SER A 3 7.91 -15.33 -52.48
C SER A 3 7.10 -14.57 -51.42
N MET A 4 6.49 -15.30 -50.47
CA MET A 4 5.77 -14.74 -49.32
C MET A 4 6.71 -14.05 -48.31
N TRP A 5 8.02 -14.19 -48.51
CA TRP A 5 9.09 -13.69 -47.64
C TRP A 5 9.04 -12.19 -47.29
N PRO A 6 8.77 -11.24 -48.21
CA PRO A 6 8.77 -9.82 -47.89
C PRO A 6 7.53 -9.41 -47.08
N ILE A 7 6.40 -10.09 -47.29
CA ILE A 7 5.14 -9.83 -46.57
C ILE A 7 5.26 -10.36 -45.14
N VAL A 8 5.72 -11.61 -44.98
CA VAL A 8 5.98 -12.21 -43.66
C VAL A 8 7.02 -11.40 -42.88
N ARG A 9 8.07 -10.87 -43.53
CA ARG A 9 9.05 -10.00 -42.87
C ARG A 9 8.45 -8.67 -42.40
N ARG A 10 7.57 -8.04 -43.19
CA ARG A 10 6.90 -6.78 -42.82
C ARG A 10 5.92 -6.98 -41.67
N PHE A 11 5.08 -8.01 -41.74
CA PHE A 11 4.16 -8.34 -40.65
C PHE A 11 4.90 -8.79 -39.39
N GLY A 12 6.01 -9.52 -39.52
CA GLY A 12 6.87 -9.87 -38.40
C GLY A 12 7.48 -8.65 -37.72
N LEU A 13 7.96 -7.67 -38.49
CA LEU A 13 8.47 -6.41 -37.93
C LEU A 13 7.38 -5.58 -37.23
N LEU A 14 6.18 -5.53 -37.81
CA LEU A 14 5.04 -4.86 -37.16
C LEU A 14 4.65 -5.54 -35.86
N ALA A 15 4.52 -6.87 -35.87
CA ALA A 15 4.21 -7.65 -34.67
C ALA A 15 5.28 -7.45 -33.57
N LEU A 16 6.56 -7.49 -33.94
CA LEU A 16 7.65 -7.22 -33.01
C LEU A 16 7.61 -5.80 -32.45
N GLY A 17 7.29 -4.81 -33.29
CA GLY A 17 7.10 -3.43 -32.86
C GLY A 17 5.98 -3.26 -31.83
N VAL A 18 4.84 -3.94 -32.04
CA VAL A 18 3.72 -3.94 -31.08
C VAL A 18 4.13 -4.57 -29.76
N VAL A 19 4.82 -5.71 -29.79
CA VAL A 19 5.30 -6.38 -28.57
C VAL A 19 6.30 -5.50 -27.83
N ALA A 20 7.24 -4.87 -28.53
CA ALA A 20 8.21 -3.97 -27.92
C ALA A 20 7.53 -2.76 -27.25
N ALA A 21 6.56 -2.12 -27.92
CA ALA A 21 5.80 -1.01 -27.35
C ALA A 21 5.03 -1.43 -26.09
N TRP A 22 4.46 -2.63 -26.09
CA TRP A 22 3.76 -3.18 -24.94
C TRP A 22 4.72 -3.45 -23.77
N LEU A 23 5.90 -4.03 -24.01
CA LEU A 23 6.92 -4.25 -22.97
C LEU A 23 7.44 -2.93 -22.38
N VAL A 24 7.63 -1.90 -23.20
CA VAL A 24 7.99 -0.56 -22.71
C VAL A 24 6.90 -0.01 -21.79
N THR A 25 5.63 -0.24 -22.11
CA THR A 25 4.51 0.19 -21.26
C THR A 25 4.53 -0.54 -19.92
N VAL A 26 4.71 -1.86 -19.93
CA VAL A 26 4.86 -2.66 -18.70
C VAL A 26 6.01 -2.14 -17.84
N LEU A 27 7.17 -1.89 -18.46
CA LEU A 27 8.34 -1.34 -17.76
C LEU A 27 8.02 0.02 -17.10
N VAL A 28 7.39 0.94 -17.84
CA VAL A 28 7.00 2.25 -17.30
C VAL A 28 6.03 2.08 -16.12
N LEU A 29 5.09 1.13 -16.20
CA LEU A 29 4.16 0.86 -15.13
C LEU A 29 4.86 0.30 -13.87
N ASN A 30 5.83 -0.60 -14.02
CA ASN A 30 6.64 -1.11 -12.90
C ASN A 30 7.53 -0.05 -12.27
N LEU A 31 8.04 0.89 -13.07
CA LEU A 31 8.82 2.02 -12.57
C LEU A 31 7.97 3.09 -11.88
N THR A 32 6.65 3.07 -12.04
CA THR A 32 5.75 4.12 -11.53
C THR A 32 4.71 3.57 -10.57
N VAL A 33 3.62 3.00 -11.11
CA VAL A 33 2.44 2.56 -10.37
C VAL A 33 2.72 1.31 -9.55
N PHE A 34 3.40 0.34 -10.15
CA PHE A 34 3.75 -0.94 -9.52
C PHE A 34 5.14 -0.91 -8.87
N SER A 35 5.69 0.29 -8.64
CA SER A 35 6.91 0.45 -7.87
C SER A 35 6.64 0.35 -6.36
N ALA A 36 7.69 0.10 -5.58
CA ALA A 36 7.64 0.16 -4.11
C ALA A 36 7.04 1.48 -3.60
N GLY A 37 7.43 2.61 -4.20
CA GLY A 37 6.87 3.93 -3.89
C GLY A 37 5.40 4.05 -4.25
N GLY A 38 4.99 3.50 -5.40
CA GLY A 38 3.59 3.43 -5.83
C GLY A 38 2.72 2.64 -4.86
N HIS A 39 3.23 1.52 -4.33
CA HIS A 39 2.54 0.74 -3.31
C HIS A 39 2.27 1.56 -2.04
N VAL A 40 3.31 2.17 -1.45
CA VAL A 40 3.18 3.01 -0.24
C VAL A 40 2.27 4.21 -0.49
N LEU A 41 2.41 4.88 -1.63
CA LEU A 41 1.56 6.02 -1.99
C LEU A 41 0.08 5.60 -2.13
N SER A 42 -0.18 4.42 -2.69
CA SER A 42 -1.54 3.89 -2.80
C SER A 42 -2.18 3.61 -1.43
N TYR A 43 -1.39 3.12 -0.47
CA TYR A 43 -1.81 2.95 0.92
C TYR A 43 -2.15 4.29 1.58
N LEU A 44 -1.26 5.29 1.46
CA LEU A 44 -1.47 6.62 2.03
C LEU A 44 -2.67 7.35 1.41
N ARG A 45 -2.85 7.26 0.08
CA ARG A 45 -4.02 7.84 -0.60
C ARG A 45 -5.34 7.19 -0.18
N ALA A 46 -5.34 5.89 0.10
CA ALA A 46 -6.53 5.22 0.61
C ALA A 46 -6.90 5.72 2.03
N MET A 47 -5.90 6.04 2.86
CA MET A 47 -6.15 6.69 4.16
C MET A 47 -6.65 8.13 4.00
N GLU A 48 -6.09 8.91 3.07
CA GLU A 48 -6.55 10.28 2.74
C GLU A 48 -8.01 10.27 2.24
N SER A 49 -8.38 9.30 1.40
CA SER A 49 -9.75 9.20 0.87
C SER A 49 -10.74 8.59 1.86
N GLY A 50 -10.29 8.12 3.03
CA GLY A 50 -11.12 7.40 4.00
C GLY A 50 -11.53 5.99 3.55
N ASP A 51 -10.92 5.44 2.49
CA ASP A 51 -11.17 4.07 2.05
C ASP A 51 -10.31 3.10 2.84
N TYR A 52 -10.69 2.90 4.10
CA TYR A 52 -9.94 2.05 5.04
C TYR A 52 -10.00 0.57 4.67
N ALA A 53 -10.93 0.15 3.81
CA ALA A 53 -10.93 -1.20 3.25
C ALA A 53 -9.76 -1.38 2.29
N ILE A 54 -9.57 -0.45 1.34
CA ILE A 54 -8.41 -0.47 0.45
C ILE A 54 -7.11 -0.32 1.25
N ALA A 55 -7.05 0.63 2.19
CA ALA A 55 -5.85 0.83 3.02
C ALA A 55 -5.48 -0.44 3.80
N ALA A 56 -6.47 -1.14 4.37
CA ALA A 56 -6.25 -2.40 5.07
C ALA A 56 -5.72 -3.49 4.14
N THR A 57 -6.29 -3.65 2.94
CA THR A 57 -5.78 -4.64 1.98
C THR A 57 -4.34 -4.35 1.55
N LYS A 58 -3.99 -3.08 1.34
CA LYS A 58 -2.61 -2.66 1.03
C LYS A 58 -1.66 -2.90 2.19
N ALA A 59 -2.12 -2.71 3.43
CA ALA A 59 -1.38 -3.05 4.63
C ALA A 59 -1.27 -4.58 4.89
N GLY A 60 -1.77 -5.44 4.00
CA GLY A 60 -1.73 -6.90 4.17
C GLY A 60 -2.79 -7.48 5.09
N LEU A 61 -3.86 -6.73 5.39
CA LEU A 61 -5.00 -7.21 6.18
C LEU A 61 -6.08 -7.80 5.27
N ALA A 62 -6.63 -8.95 5.68
CA ALA A 62 -7.75 -9.58 4.98
C ALA A 62 -9.08 -8.80 5.12
N LYS A 63 -9.21 -7.97 6.15
CA LYS A 63 -10.39 -7.12 6.42
C LYS A 63 -9.96 -5.82 7.09
N ALA A 64 -10.75 -4.76 6.86
CA ALA A 64 -10.59 -3.50 7.58
C ALA A 64 -10.72 -3.72 9.10
N PRO A 65 -9.90 -3.05 9.92
CA PRO A 65 -10.09 -3.03 11.36
C PRO A 65 -11.46 -2.46 11.75
N ARG A 66 -11.99 -2.88 12.90
CA ARG A 66 -13.28 -2.35 13.39
C ARG A 66 -13.16 -0.91 13.88
N VAL A 67 -12.00 -0.54 14.43
CA VAL A 67 -11.69 0.82 14.85
C VAL A 67 -11.04 1.55 13.67
N LEU A 68 -11.78 2.50 13.11
CA LEU A 68 -11.33 3.37 12.04
C LEU A 68 -10.81 4.69 12.63
N PRO A 69 -9.87 5.38 11.97
CA PRO A 69 -9.49 6.73 12.37
C PRO A 69 -10.70 7.68 12.42
N VAL A 70 -10.76 8.55 13.42
CA VAL A 70 -11.75 9.64 13.49
C VAL A 70 -11.40 10.74 12.50
N ASP A 71 -12.43 11.39 11.94
CA ASP A 71 -12.31 12.51 11.00
C ASP A 71 -11.54 13.72 11.53
N THR A 72 -11.29 13.79 12.84
CA THR A 72 -10.58 14.91 13.46
C THR A 72 -9.10 14.99 13.11
N ALA A 73 -8.47 13.86 12.72
CA ALA A 73 -7.06 13.80 12.36
C ALA A 73 -6.86 13.14 11.00
N LYS A 74 -7.24 13.87 9.94
CA LYS A 74 -7.23 13.37 8.58
C LYS A 74 -5.86 13.54 7.94
N LEU A 75 -5.38 12.48 7.30
CA LEU A 75 -4.18 12.52 6.48
C LEU A 75 -4.46 13.25 5.16
N SER A 76 -3.55 14.12 4.73
CA SER A 76 -3.62 14.78 3.43
C SER A 76 -2.25 14.92 2.76
N GLU A 77 -2.26 15.17 1.46
CA GLU A 77 -1.08 15.47 0.64
C GLU A 77 0.05 14.43 0.73
N PRO A 78 -0.24 13.12 0.61
CA PRO A 78 0.82 12.11 0.65
C PRO A 78 1.73 12.21 -0.58
N THR A 79 3.03 12.18 -0.35
CA THR A 79 4.07 12.19 -1.38
C THR A 79 5.23 11.27 -1.01
N ILE A 80 5.89 10.71 -2.02
CA ILE A 80 7.09 9.90 -1.83
C ILE A 80 8.32 10.80 -2.00
N LEU A 81 9.15 10.89 -0.97
CA LEU A 81 10.39 11.67 -0.98
C LEU A 81 11.54 10.90 -1.65
N GLY A 82 11.56 9.57 -1.49
CA GLY A 82 12.56 8.74 -2.13
C GLY A 82 12.44 7.27 -1.80
N THR A 83 13.17 6.46 -2.58
CA THR A 83 13.31 5.02 -2.37
C THR A 83 14.78 4.63 -2.37
N ARG A 84 15.15 3.65 -1.54
CA ARG A 84 16.51 3.11 -1.45
C ARG A 84 16.45 1.60 -1.24
N SER A 85 17.30 0.85 -1.94
CA SER A 85 17.45 -0.58 -1.71
C SER A 85 18.43 -0.84 -0.56
N LEU A 86 18.10 -1.80 0.29
CA LEU A 86 18.97 -2.34 1.32
C LEU A 86 19.80 -3.51 0.75
N SER A 87 20.92 -3.82 1.41
CA SER A 87 21.72 -4.99 1.05
C SER A 87 20.98 -6.33 1.27
N SER A 88 19.88 -6.33 2.01
CA SER A 88 18.99 -7.49 2.20
C SER A 88 18.09 -7.77 0.99
N GLY A 89 17.93 -6.82 0.06
CA GLY A 89 16.97 -6.90 -1.06
C GLY A 89 15.68 -6.12 -0.81
N GLU A 90 15.39 -5.74 0.43
CA GLU A 90 14.24 -4.89 0.79
C GLU A 90 14.42 -3.44 0.28
N LEU A 91 13.30 -2.75 0.10
CA LEU A 91 13.27 -1.33 -0.27
C LEU A 91 12.73 -0.47 0.86
N VAL A 92 13.50 0.56 1.17
CA VAL A 92 13.12 1.66 2.05
C VAL A 92 12.42 2.72 1.23
N VAL A 93 11.20 3.09 1.63
CA VAL A 93 10.39 4.12 1.00
C VAL A 93 10.15 5.23 2.03
N GLU A 94 10.67 6.42 1.75
CA GLU A 94 10.44 7.61 2.58
C GLU A 94 9.24 8.38 2.02
N ALA A 95 8.25 8.64 2.86
CA ALA A 95 7.04 9.35 2.49
C ALA A 95 6.77 10.52 3.43
N SER A 96 6.22 11.60 2.86
CA SER A 96 5.73 12.76 3.60
C SER A 96 4.22 12.89 3.43
N TYR A 97 3.55 13.37 4.46
CA TYR A 97 2.12 13.66 4.47
C TYR A 97 1.81 14.72 5.53
N GLN A 98 0.62 15.29 5.48
CA GLN A 98 0.11 16.14 6.54
C GLN A 98 -0.86 15.36 7.43
N LEU A 99 -0.78 15.64 8.73
CA LEU A 99 -1.76 15.22 9.74
C LEU A 99 -2.05 16.45 10.60
N ASP A 100 -3.31 16.83 10.76
CA ASP A 100 -3.68 18.05 11.50
C ASP A 100 -2.96 19.33 11.01
N ASN A 101 -2.75 19.43 9.69
CA ASN A 101 -1.96 20.48 9.03
C ASN A 101 -0.47 20.56 9.46
N ALA A 102 0.04 19.56 10.18
CA ALA A 102 1.46 19.40 10.46
C ALA A 102 2.07 18.41 9.47
N SER A 103 3.25 18.75 8.93
CA SER A 103 3.98 17.84 8.06
C SER A 103 4.68 16.76 8.88
N HIS A 104 4.48 15.51 8.47
CA HIS A 104 5.11 14.33 9.04
C HIS A 104 5.87 13.58 7.95
N THR A 105 6.92 12.87 8.34
CA THR A 105 7.69 12.01 7.46
C THR A 105 7.82 10.64 8.11
N THR A 106 7.61 9.61 7.32
CA THR A 106 7.66 8.21 7.76
C THR A 106 8.49 7.39 6.77
N VAL A 107 9.21 6.42 7.32
CA VAL A 107 9.95 5.43 6.54
C VAL A 107 9.23 4.09 6.58
N PHE A 108 8.92 3.56 5.40
CA PHE A 108 8.36 2.23 5.21
C PHE A 108 9.42 1.29 4.66
N ILE A 109 9.35 0.02 5.05
CA ILE A 109 10.18 -1.04 4.46
C ILE A 109 9.22 -2.00 3.77
N VAL A 110 9.49 -2.24 2.49
CA VAL A 110 8.70 -3.15 1.65
C VAL A 110 9.61 -4.18 1.00
N GLU A 111 9.04 -5.35 0.75
CA GLU A 111 9.67 -6.45 0.05
C GLU A 111 8.83 -6.81 -1.18
N GLU A 112 9.51 -7.31 -2.21
CA GLU A 112 8.86 -7.75 -3.44
C GLU A 112 8.04 -9.03 -3.17
N ASP A 113 6.88 -9.14 -3.80
CA ASP A 113 5.99 -10.31 -3.72
C ASP A 113 5.82 -10.94 -5.11
N GLU A 114 5.01 -11.99 -5.22
CA GLU A 114 4.81 -12.68 -6.50
C GLU A 114 4.14 -11.77 -7.54
N PRO A 115 4.74 -11.61 -8.75
CA PRO A 115 4.25 -10.66 -9.74
C PRO A 115 2.90 -11.09 -10.31
N VAL A 116 2.02 -10.12 -10.52
CA VAL A 116 0.71 -10.36 -11.14
C VAL A 116 0.89 -10.51 -12.65
N LEU A 117 0.32 -11.59 -13.20
CA LEU A 117 0.42 -11.93 -14.62
C LEU A 117 1.88 -12.05 -15.12
N TRP A 118 2.86 -12.30 -14.24
CA TRP A 118 4.30 -12.29 -14.53
C TRP A 118 4.92 -10.95 -14.97
N PHE A 119 4.13 -9.89 -15.09
CA PHE A 119 4.59 -8.61 -15.65
C PHE A 119 4.59 -7.48 -14.65
N PHE A 120 3.74 -7.53 -13.63
CA PHE A 120 3.53 -6.42 -12.72
C PHE A 120 4.09 -6.73 -11.35
N ASP A 121 5.07 -5.94 -10.95
CA ASP A 121 5.73 -6.10 -9.66
C ASP A 121 4.71 -5.85 -8.54
N THR A 122 4.79 -6.66 -7.50
CA THR A 122 3.95 -6.53 -6.31
C THR A 122 4.84 -6.35 -5.10
N TRP A 123 4.28 -5.69 -4.09
CA TRP A 123 5.02 -5.28 -2.91
C TRP A 123 4.17 -5.53 -1.68
N HIS A 124 4.81 -5.92 -0.59
CA HIS A 124 4.19 -6.03 0.72
C HIS A 124 5.07 -5.36 1.78
N PHE A 125 4.46 -4.88 2.85
CA PHE A 125 5.21 -4.27 3.96
C PHE A 125 5.89 -5.35 4.80
N THR A 126 7.21 -5.28 4.97
CA THR A 126 7.94 -6.18 5.89
C THR A 126 7.43 -6.03 7.32
N LYS A 127 7.21 -4.77 7.74
CA LYS A 127 6.57 -4.44 9.01
C LYS A 127 5.23 -3.79 8.74
N THR A 128 4.17 -4.44 9.17
CA THR A 128 2.81 -3.95 8.96
C THR A 128 2.67 -2.54 9.56
N PRO A 129 2.20 -1.53 8.80
CA PRO A 129 1.99 -0.17 9.29
C PRO A 129 0.74 -0.11 10.16
N LEU A 130 0.75 -0.89 11.24
CA LEU A 130 -0.33 -1.04 12.20
C LEU A 130 0.19 -0.65 13.57
N SER A 131 -0.61 0.11 14.31
CA SER A 131 -0.38 0.31 15.73
C SER A 131 -1.40 -0.49 16.53
N SER A 132 -0.98 -1.04 17.66
CA SER A 132 -1.86 -1.73 18.60
C SER A 132 -2.39 -0.72 19.61
N LEU A 133 -3.71 -0.54 19.61
CA LEU A 133 -4.37 0.33 20.57
C LEU A 133 -4.78 -0.53 21.78
N ARG A 134 -4.08 -0.33 22.90
CA ARG A 134 -4.33 -1.04 24.16
C ARG A 134 -5.09 -0.11 25.10
N PHE A 135 -6.31 -0.48 25.43
CA PHE A 135 -7.10 0.27 26.42
C PHE A 135 -7.23 -0.51 27.72
N ALA A 136 -6.97 0.19 28.82
CA ALA A 136 -7.32 -0.28 30.15
C ALA A 136 -8.65 0.36 30.54
N VAL A 137 -9.64 -0.47 30.83
CA VAL A 137 -10.98 -0.03 31.19
C VAL A 137 -11.20 -0.38 32.64
N ILE A 138 -11.24 0.64 33.48
CA ILE A 138 -11.51 0.49 34.90
C ILE A 138 -12.97 0.87 35.10
N GLY A 139 -13.86 -0.13 35.19
CA GLY A 139 -15.30 0.08 35.34
C GLY A 139 -16.12 -0.51 34.19
N ASP A 140 -16.99 0.29 33.58
CA ASP A 140 -17.89 -0.14 32.51
C ASP A 140 -17.09 -0.74 31.35
N HIS A 141 -17.32 -2.01 31.04
CA HIS A 141 -16.56 -2.81 30.07
C HIS A 141 -16.74 -2.35 28.60
N ARG A 142 -17.48 -1.26 28.39
CA ARG A 142 -17.74 -0.60 27.11
C ARG A 142 -16.78 0.58 26.95
N VAL A 143 -15.91 0.54 25.95
CA VAL A 143 -15.07 1.69 25.57
C VAL A 143 -15.59 2.27 24.29
N ASN A 144 -15.73 3.58 24.25
CA ASN A 144 -15.89 4.27 22.99
C ASN A 144 -14.51 4.63 22.43
N VAL A 145 -14.18 4.07 21.27
CA VAL A 145 -12.95 4.35 20.54
C VAL A 145 -13.35 4.78 19.16
N ASN A 146 -13.09 6.06 18.83
CA ASN A 146 -13.42 6.59 17.52
C ASN A 146 -14.91 6.34 17.15
N GLU A 147 -15.81 6.59 18.10
CA GLU A 147 -17.26 6.38 18.01
C GLU A 147 -17.73 4.92 17.95
N VAL A 148 -16.81 3.95 18.00
CA VAL A 148 -17.12 2.53 18.06
C VAL A 148 -17.17 2.06 19.52
N GLU A 149 -18.32 1.53 19.94
CA GLU A 149 -18.47 0.90 21.25
C GLU A 149 -17.86 -0.51 21.22
N LEU A 150 -16.77 -0.69 21.96
CA LEU A 150 -16.06 -1.96 22.09
C LEU A 150 -16.34 -2.59 23.45
N ASN A 151 -16.71 -3.87 23.46
CA ASN A 151 -16.84 -4.66 24.69
C ASN A 151 -15.52 -5.36 25.02
N THR A 152 -14.88 -4.93 26.10
CA THR A 152 -13.57 -5.43 26.55
C THR A 152 -13.57 -6.87 27.03
N LEU A 153 -14.71 -7.42 27.44
CA LEU A 153 -14.82 -8.83 27.84
C LEU A 153 -14.67 -9.77 26.64
N ALA A 154 -15.03 -9.32 25.43
CA ALA A 154 -14.89 -10.09 24.20
C ALA A 154 -13.49 -10.01 23.56
N MET A 155 -12.60 -9.15 24.08
CA MET A 155 -11.28 -8.86 23.52
C MET A 155 -10.11 -9.50 24.30
N GLY A 156 -10.40 -10.31 25.32
CA GLY A 156 -9.40 -10.93 26.19
C GLY A 156 -8.79 -9.97 27.21
N VAL A 157 -7.97 -10.48 28.13
CA VAL A 157 -7.24 -9.67 29.11
C VAL A 157 -5.74 -9.73 28.78
N PRO A 158 -5.10 -8.62 28.35
CA PRO A 158 -5.64 -7.27 28.16
C PRO A 158 -6.27 -7.07 26.77
N PRO A 159 -7.35 -6.26 26.63
CA PRO A 159 -7.98 -5.98 25.35
C PRO A 159 -6.99 -5.34 24.37
N THR A 160 -6.90 -5.87 23.15
CA THR A 160 -5.98 -5.37 22.12
C THR A 160 -6.70 -5.28 20.77
N GLU A 161 -6.76 -4.09 20.17
CA GLU A 161 -7.30 -3.88 18.82
C GLU A 161 -6.19 -3.38 17.88
N LYS A 162 -6.25 -3.76 16.60
CA LYS A 162 -5.34 -3.25 15.56
C LYS A 162 -5.92 -1.98 14.96
N VAL A 163 -5.09 -0.97 14.74
CA VAL A 163 -5.48 0.30 14.12
C VAL A 163 -4.51 0.64 13.00
N LEU A 164 -5.05 1.16 11.89
CA LEU A 164 -4.24 1.66 10.79
C LEU A 164 -3.48 2.90 11.25
N VAL A 165 -2.17 2.93 10.98
CA VAL A 165 -1.37 4.13 11.21
C VAL A 165 -0.66 4.56 9.94
N PRO A 166 -0.53 5.87 9.72
CA PRO A 166 0.18 6.39 8.56
C PRO A 166 1.69 6.19 8.64
N GLY A 167 2.20 5.64 9.75
CA GLY A 167 3.59 5.30 9.95
C GLY A 167 3.84 4.72 11.34
N VAL A 168 5.02 4.13 11.52
CA VAL A 168 5.57 3.76 12.84
C VAL A 168 6.72 4.67 13.22
#